data_AF-A0A7G7BEV0-F1
#
_entry.id   AF-A0A7G7BEV0-F1
#
_cell.length_a   1.000
_cell.length_b   1.000
_cell.length_c   1.000
_cell.angle_alpha   90.00
_cell.angle_beta   90.00
_cell.angle_gamma   90.00
#
_symmetry.space_group_name_H-M   'P 1'
#
loop_
_entity.id
_entity.type
_entity.pdbx_description
1 polymer ?
#
loop_
_entity_poly.entity_id
_entity_poly.type
_entity_poly.pdbx_seq_one_letter_code
_entity_poly.pdbx_strand_id
1 'polypeptide(L)'
;MPERQHSLYVDTSVWKRAGEKSKQRDGRPIGWTGGRLVAAYGHGRITPDPADNPAAASRTAKLIRIGDADWTAAEHRAAQGGTSISAAFEALLVAYCDGRLKIVTTVVQEPATAA
;
A
#
# COMPACT_ATOMS: atom_id res chain seq x y z
N MET A 1 -14.74 6.77 -9.70
CA MET A 1 -14.83 5.45 -9.02
C MET A 1 -15.00 5.73 -7.54
N PRO A 2 -16.00 5.17 -6.84
CA PRO A 2 -16.14 5.38 -5.40
C PRO A 2 -14.98 4.72 -4.67
N GLU A 3 -14.32 5.46 -3.77
CA GLU A 3 -13.33 4.89 -2.85
C GLU A 3 -14.05 4.20 -1.69
N ARG A 4 -13.70 2.95 -1.40
CA ARG A 4 -14.23 2.18 -0.27
C ARG A 4 -13.14 1.87 0.75
N GLN A 5 -13.58 1.57 1.97
CA GLN A 5 -12.69 1.10 3.02
C GLN A 5 -12.59 -0.42 2.98
N HIS A 6 -11.37 -0.93 2.88
CA HIS A 6 -11.08 -2.36 2.92
C HIS A 6 -10.19 -2.68 4.11
N SER A 7 -10.44 -3.83 4.74
CA SER A 7 -9.67 -4.32 5.88
C SER A 7 -8.56 -5.27 5.43
N LEU A 8 -7.35 -5.04 5.93
CA LEU A 8 -6.19 -5.91 5.76
C LEU A 8 -5.62 -6.28 7.11
N TYR A 9 -5.18 -7.52 7.28
CA TYR A 9 -4.55 -7.98 8.51
C TYR A 9 -3.05 -7.71 8.44
N VAL A 10 -2.55 -6.92 9.38
CA VAL A 10 -1.15 -6.45 9.37
C VAL A 10 -0.59 -6.54 10.78
N ASP A 11 0.68 -6.92 10.87
CA ASP A 11 1.47 -6.83 12.08
C ASP A 11 1.42 -5.40 12.65
N THR A 12 1.08 -5.31 13.93
CA THR A 12 0.85 -4.00 14.56
C THR A 12 2.11 -3.14 14.60
N SER A 13 3.29 -3.76 14.72
CA SER A 13 4.57 -3.05 14.73
C SER A 13 4.94 -2.54 13.33
N VAL A 14 4.72 -3.36 12.29
CA VAL A 14 4.90 -2.94 10.89
C VAL A 14 3.98 -1.77 10.54
N TRP A 15 2.70 -1.85 10.90
CA TRP A 15 1.74 -0.77 10.67
C TRP A 15 2.17 0.54 11.35
N LYS A 16 2.62 0.46 12.62
CA LYS A 16 3.10 1.63 13.37
C LYS A 16 4.34 2.24 12.71
N ARG A 17 5.36 1.44 12.42
CA ARG A 17 6.61 1.88 11.78
C ARG A 17 6.33 2.50 10.41
N ALA A 18 5.49 1.87 9.59
CA ALA A 18 5.10 2.40 8.29
C ALA A 18 4.33 3.71 8.42
N GLY A 19 3.49 3.85 9.45
CA GLY A 19 2.75 5.09 9.71
C GLY A 19 3.62 6.25 10.14
N GLU A 20 4.65 6.03 10.96
CA GLU A 20 5.64 7.06 11.29
C GLU A 20 6.42 7.47 10.04
N LYS A 21 6.88 6.51 9.25
CA LYS A 21 7.59 6.76 7.99
C LYS A 21 6.73 7.53 6.99
N SER A 22 5.47 7.15 6.82
CA SER A 22 4.50 7.79 5.94
C SER A 22 4.26 9.26 6.30
N LYS A 23 4.13 9.55 7.59
CA LYS A 23 3.99 10.94 8.06
C LYS A 23 5.23 11.77 7.79
N GLN A 24 6.41 11.22 8.12
CA GLN A 24 7.69 11.92 7.94
C GLN A 24 8.03 12.17 6.48
N ARG A 25 7.74 11.19 5.61
CA ARG A 25 8.23 11.17 4.24
C ARG A 25 7.25 11.77 3.24
N ASP A 26 5.97 11.41 3.36
CA ASP A 26 4.95 11.75 2.37
C ASP A 26 3.94 12.77 2.92
N GLY A 27 3.99 13.09 4.23
CA GLY A 27 3.02 13.98 4.88
C GLY A 27 1.60 13.41 4.91
N ARG A 28 1.45 12.08 4.75
CA ARG A 28 0.16 11.41 4.55
C ARG A 28 -0.10 10.35 5.63
N PRO A 29 -1.37 10.09 5.98
CA PRO A 29 -1.72 9.00 6.87
C PRO A 29 -1.49 7.65 6.20
N ILE A 30 -1.10 6.64 6.99
CA ILE A 30 -0.78 5.30 6.48
C ILE A 30 -1.93 4.63 5.73
N GLY A 31 -3.18 4.90 6.08
CA GLY A 31 -4.33 4.37 5.34
C GLY A 31 -4.40 4.86 3.89
N TRP A 32 -3.92 6.08 3.61
CA TRP A 32 -3.81 6.64 2.26
C TRP A 32 -2.61 6.02 1.52
N THR A 33 -1.44 5.97 2.17
CA THR A 33 -0.22 5.38 1.60
C THR A 33 -0.41 3.90 1.29
N GLY A 34 -1.06 3.17 2.20
CA GLY A 34 -1.37 1.76 2.02
C GLY A 34 -2.31 1.52 0.84
N GLY A 35 -3.33 2.36 0.66
CA GLY A 35 -4.19 2.31 -0.53
C GLY A 35 -3.41 2.48 -1.84
N ARG A 36 -2.48 3.42 -1.89
CA ARG A 36 -1.62 3.64 -3.08
C ARG A 36 -0.67 2.48 -3.34
N LEU A 37 -0.09 1.88 -2.30
CA LEU A 37 0.74 0.68 -2.44
C LEU A 37 -0.07 -0.48 -2.99
N VAL A 38 -1.25 -0.75 -2.44
CA VAL A 38 -2.11 -1.85 -2.89
C VAL A 38 -2.59 -1.62 -4.33
N ALA A 39 -2.97 -0.41 -4.70
CA ALA A 39 -3.32 -0.08 -6.07
C ALA A 39 -2.14 -0.30 -7.03
N ALA A 40 -0.96 0.24 -6.71
CA ALA A 40 0.24 0.04 -7.53
C ALA A 40 0.60 -1.44 -7.68
N TYR A 41 0.42 -2.23 -6.62
CA TYR A 41 0.59 -3.67 -6.64
C TYR A 41 -0.41 -4.33 -7.58
N GLY A 42 -1.72 -4.05 -7.46
CA GLY A 42 -2.74 -4.62 -8.32
C GLY A 42 -2.51 -4.35 -9.81
N HIS A 43 -1.98 -3.17 -10.15
CA HIS A 43 -1.58 -2.80 -11.51
C HIS A 43 -0.22 -3.38 -11.95
N GLY A 44 0.44 -4.17 -11.10
CA GLY A 44 1.73 -4.78 -11.38
C GLY A 44 2.91 -3.81 -11.48
N ARG A 45 2.76 -2.58 -10.99
CA ARG A 45 3.83 -1.56 -10.99
C ARG A 45 4.88 -1.82 -9.92
N ILE A 46 4.48 -2.48 -8.83
CA ILE A 46 5.35 -2.90 -7.74
C ILE A 46 5.06 -4.36 -7.40
N THR A 47 6.09 -5.11 -7.03
CA THR A 47 5.97 -6.49 -6.58
C THR A 47 6.78 -6.63 -5.28
N PRO A 48 6.16 -7.03 -4.16
CA PRO A 48 6.88 -7.25 -2.93
C PRO A 48 7.78 -8.50 -3.02
N ASP A 49 8.89 -8.50 -2.29
CA ASP A 49 9.66 -9.73 -2.08
C ASP A 49 8.92 -10.59 -1.03
N PRO A 50 8.61 -11.87 -1.32
CA PRO A 50 8.01 -12.77 -0.33
C PRO A 50 8.82 -12.86 0.97
N ALA A 51 10.14 -12.68 0.93
CA ALA A 51 11.02 -12.68 2.10
C ALA A 51 10.78 -11.48 3.04
N ASP A 52 10.12 -10.43 2.57
CA ASP A 52 9.76 -9.26 3.38
C ASP A 52 8.55 -9.50 4.27
N ASN A 53 7.87 -10.64 4.14
CA ASN A 53 6.71 -10.94 4.94
C ASN A 53 7.15 -11.32 6.37
N PRO A 54 6.86 -10.50 7.39
CA PRO A 54 7.32 -10.76 8.74
C PRO A 54 6.68 -12.03 9.31
N ALA A 55 7.44 -12.75 10.13
CA ALA A 55 6.87 -13.71 11.07
C ALA A 55 6.10 -12.93 12.16
N ALA A 56 4.88 -12.50 11.84
CA ALA A 56 4.11 -11.62 12.71
C ALA A 56 3.60 -12.35 13.97
N ALA A 57 3.86 -11.78 15.14
CA ALA A 57 3.36 -12.29 16.41
C ALA A 57 1.90 -11.86 16.68
N SER A 58 1.45 -10.72 16.12
CA SER A 58 0.09 -10.23 16.31
C SER A 58 -0.40 -9.34 15.15
N ARG A 59 -1.27 -9.93 14.30
CA ARG A 59 -1.91 -9.22 13.19
C ARG A 59 -3.26 -8.66 13.62
N THR A 60 -3.50 -7.40 13.30
CA THR A 60 -4.80 -6.74 13.54
C THR A 60 -5.36 -6.19 12.23
N ALA A 61 -6.69 -6.16 12.12
CA ALA A 61 -7.35 -5.57 10.97
C ALA A 61 -7.07 -4.05 10.92
N LYS A 62 -6.64 -3.58 9.76
CA LYS A 62 -6.36 -2.17 9.46
C LYS A 62 -7.12 -1.75 8.22
N LEU A 63 -7.70 -0.55 8.27
CA LEU A 63 -8.48 0.00 7.19
C LEU A 63 -7.59 0.83 6.25
N ILE A 64 -7.67 0.54 4.97
CA ILE A 64 -7.12 1.36 3.89
C ILE A 64 -8.25 1.88 3.01
N ARG A 65 -8.02 3.02 2.35
CA ARG A 65 -8.93 3.56 1.33
C ARG A 65 -8.38 3.24 -0.05
N ILE A 66 -9.19 2.61 -0.89
CA ILE A 66 -8.81 2.20 -2.24
C ILE A 66 -10.08 2.10 -3.11
N GLY A 67 -9.96 2.32 -4.42
CA GLY A 67 -11.07 2.11 -5.34
C GLY A 67 -11.37 0.63 -5.55
N ASP A 68 -12.64 0.25 -5.71
CA ASP A 68 -13.04 -1.15 -5.88
C ASP A 68 -12.27 -1.85 -7.02
N ALA A 69 -12.08 -1.17 -8.16
CA ALA A 69 -11.34 -1.75 -9.30
C ALA A 69 -9.87 -2.06 -8.97
N ASP A 70 -9.21 -1.16 -8.22
CA ASP A 70 -7.82 -1.34 -7.80
C ASP A 70 -7.72 -2.46 -6.75
N TRP A 71 -8.72 -2.55 -5.87
CA TRP A 71 -8.83 -3.64 -4.90
C TRP A 71 -8.98 -4.99 -5.60
N THR A 72 -9.93 -5.13 -6.52
CA THR A 72 -10.14 -6.36 -7.28
C THR A 72 -8.89 -6.76 -8.07
N ALA A 73 -8.19 -5.81 -8.68
CA ALA A 73 -6.92 -6.07 -9.37
C ALA A 73 -5.85 -6.60 -8.40
N ALA A 74 -5.75 -6.03 -7.21
CA ALA A 74 -4.83 -6.48 -6.17
C ALA A 74 -5.16 -7.87 -5.64
N GLU A 75 -6.44 -8.19 -5.41
CA GLU A 75 -6.88 -9.53 -5.01
C GLU A 75 -6.54 -10.58 -6.06
N HIS A 76 -6.88 -10.29 -7.33
CA HIS A 76 -6.57 -11.19 -8.43
C HIS A 76 -5.06 -11.44 -8.56
N ARG A 77 -4.24 -10.38 -8.44
CA ARG A 77 -2.79 -10.52 -8.48
C ARG A 77 -2.22 -11.32 -7.30
N ALA A 78 -2.74 -11.11 -6.10
CA ALA A 78 -2.34 -11.89 -4.92
C ALA A 78 -2.64 -13.37 -5.14
N ALA A 79 -3.83 -13.70 -5.66
CA ALA A 79 -4.21 -15.06 -5.99
C ALA A 79 -3.28 -15.68 -7.06
N GLN A 80 -2.92 -14.94 -8.12
CA GLN A 80 -1.95 -15.39 -9.13
C GLN A 80 -0.57 -15.67 -8.53
N GLY A 81 -0.15 -14.91 -7.52
CA GLY A 81 1.09 -15.12 -6.80
C GLY A 81 1.02 -16.20 -5.71
N GLY A 82 -0.12 -16.88 -5.55
CA GLY A 82 -0.31 -17.89 -4.50
C GLY A 82 -0.27 -17.32 -3.08
N THR A 83 -0.62 -16.04 -2.90
CA THR A 83 -0.59 -15.34 -1.61
C THR A 83 -1.90 -14.61 -1.32
N SER A 84 -2.04 -14.07 -0.12
CA SER A 84 -3.17 -13.20 0.23
C SER A 84 -2.81 -11.73 0.01
N ILE A 85 -3.81 -10.90 -0.25
CA ILE A 85 -3.62 -9.44 -0.33
C ILE A 85 -3.07 -8.86 0.98
N SER A 86 -3.39 -9.45 2.14
CA SER A 86 -2.84 -9.04 3.44
C SER A 86 -1.34 -9.34 3.53
N ALA A 87 -0.91 -10.54 3.13
CA ALA A 87 0.50 -10.92 3.12
C ALA A 87 1.31 -10.06 2.12
N ALA A 88 0.77 -9.85 0.91
CA ALA A 88 1.38 -8.95 -0.06
C ALA A 88 1.49 -7.53 0.51
N PHE A 89 0.46 -7.04 1.20
CA PHE A 89 0.46 -5.73 1.81
C PHE A 89 1.49 -5.58 2.94
N GLU A 90 1.65 -6.57 3.81
CA GLU A 90 2.69 -6.56 4.86
C GLU A 90 4.09 -6.43 4.24
N ALA A 91 4.39 -7.23 3.23
CA ALA A 91 5.67 -7.18 2.53
C ALA A 91 5.91 -5.82 1.84
N LEU A 92 4.87 -5.24 1.23
CA LEU A 92 4.93 -3.89 0.66
C LEU A 92 5.22 -2.83 1.73
N LEU A 93 4.62 -2.93 2.92
CA LEU A 93 4.88 -2.00 4.02
C LEU A 93 6.31 -2.12 4.55
N VAL A 94 6.87 -3.33 4.63
CA VAL A 94 8.26 -3.56 5.02
C VAL A 94 9.21 -2.93 3.99
N ALA A 95 9.03 -3.23 2.70
CA ALA A 95 9.83 -2.64 1.64
C ALA A 95 9.71 -1.10 1.58
N TYR A 96 8.53 -0.56 1.88
CA TYR A 96 8.32 0.88 2.04
C TYR A 96 9.08 1.45 3.26
N CYS A 97 9.03 0.78 4.42
CA CYS A 97 9.76 1.18 5.62
C CYS A 97 11.28 1.20 5.43
N ASP A 98 11.79 0.25 4.65
CA ASP A 98 13.21 0.14 4.30
C ASP A 98 13.61 1.11 3.18
N GLY A 99 12.65 1.85 2.61
CA GLY A 99 12.90 2.84 1.55
C GLY A 99 13.09 2.26 0.16
N ARG A 100 12.94 0.93 -0.01
CA ARG A 100 12.94 0.23 -1.31
C ARG A 100 11.73 0.60 -2.15
N LEU A 101 10.60 0.91 -1.51
CA LEU A 101 9.41 1.45 -2.17
C LEU A 101 9.21 2.93 -1.85
N LYS A 102 8.71 3.66 -2.84
CA LYS A 102 8.51 5.11 -2.80
C LYS A 102 7.15 5.44 -3.42
N ILE A 103 6.29 6.17 -2.71
CA ILE A 103 5.08 6.73 -3.31
C ILE A 103 5.47 8.03 -4.01
N VAL A 104 5.45 8.01 -5.34
CA VAL A 104 5.61 9.23 -6.13
C VAL A 104 4.22 9.79 -6.40
N THR A 105 3.88 10.89 -5.75
CA THR A 105 2.68 11.65 -6.10
C THR A 105 3.07 12.60 -7.20
N THR A 106 2.83 12.24 -8.45
CA THR A 106 3.01 13.19 -9.56
C THR A 106 1.91 14.25 -9.44
N VAL A 107 2.27 15.45 -9.00
CA VAL A 107 1.40 16.61 -9.14
C VAL A 107 1.39 16.93 -10.63
N VAL A 108 0.27 16.67 -11.32
CA VAL A 108 0.06 17.23 -12.65
C VAL A 108 -0.12 18.73 -12.43
N GLN A 109 0.93 19.51 -12.70
CA GLN A 109 0.76 20.95 -12.85
C GLN A 109 0.00 21.16 -14.16
N GLU A 110 -1.21 21.69 -14.08
CA GLU A 110 -1.90 22.21 -15.27
C GLU A 110 -0.98 23.25 -15.94
N PRO A 111 -0.85 23.24 -17.27
CA PRO A 111 -0.06 24.26 -17.96
C PRO A 111 -0.68 25.61 -17.63
N ALA A 112 0.12 26.52 -17.09
CA ALA A 112 -0.29 27.91 -16.90
C ALA A 112 -0.73 28.45 -18.26
N THR A 113 -2.03 28.70 -18.42
CA THR A 113 -2.56 29.42 -19.57
C THR A 113 -1.91 30.79 -19.58
N ALA A 114 -0.95 30.98 -20.48
CA ALA A 114 -0.38 32.29 -20.75
C ALA A 114 -1.52 33.21 -21.22
N ALA A 115 -1.63 34.35 -20.53
CA ALA A 115 -2.59 35.41 -20.82
C ALA A 115 -2.23 36.19 -22.09
#